data_AF-A0A7X6ZUV0-F1
#
_entry.id   AF-A0A7X6ZUV0-F1
#
_cell.length_a   1.000
_cell.length_b   1.000
_cell.length_c   1.000
_cell.angle_alpha   90.00
_cell.angle_beta   90.00
_cell.angle_gamma   90.00
#
_symmetry.space_group_name_H-M   'P 1'
#
loop_
_entity.id
_entity.type
_entity.pdbx_description
1 polymer ?
#
loop_
_entity_poly.entity_id
_entity_poly.type
_entity_poly.pdbx_seq_one_letter_code
_entity_poly.pdbx_strand_id
1 'polypeptide(L)'
;MLFAFLFDFFYPVAWAYLMVLLHELAHIAVAYVCGVKAERFEVLPFGITAHLSGAYIKKPIHEITIAAAGPILAACLHLRVISITLAVT
;
A
#
# COMPACT_ATOMS: atom_id res chain seq x y z
N MET A 1 14.57 -9.57 0.34
CA MET A 1 15.62 -8.57 0.66
C MET A 1 17.03 -9.14 0.50
N LEU A 2 17.42 -10.21 1.20
CA LEU A 2 18.78 -10.79 1.09
C LEU A 2 19.17 -11.21 -0.34
N PHE A 3 18.26 -11.89 -1.06
CA PHE A 3 18.49 -12.25 -2.47
C PHE A 3 18.64 -11.01 -3.36
N ALA A 4 17.78 -10.00 -3.22
CA ALA A 4 17.84 -8.77 -4.01
C ALA A 4 19.15 -7.97 -3.81
N PHE A 5 19.70 -7.98 -2.59
CA PHE A 5 20.99 -7.35 -2.29
C PHE A 5 22.16 -8.06 -2.98
N LEU A 6 22.09 -9.38 -3.12
CA LEU A 6 23.16 -10.18 -3.72
C LEU A 6 23.27 -10.03 -5.25
N PHE A 7 22.17 -9.65 -5.90
CA PHE A 7 22.05 -9.57 -7.36
C PHE A 7 21.89 -8.13 -7.90
N ASP A 8 22.22 -7.12 -7.10
CA ASP A 8 22.14 -5.69 -7.46
C ASP A 8 20.73 -5.18 -7.83
N PHE A 9 19.69 -5.93 -7.46
CA PHE A 9 18.28 -5.54 -7.57
C PHE A 9 17.78 -4.83 -6.32
N PHE A 10 18.67 -4.33 -5.45
CA PHE A 10 18.29 -3.76 -4.16
C PHE A 10 17.38 -2.54 -4.34
N TYR A 11 17.78 -1.59 -5.18
CA TYR A 11 17.00 -0.37 -5.44
C TYR A 11 15.58 -0.62 -5.95
N PRO A 12 15.35 -1.39 -7.03
CA PRO A 12 13.99 -1.63 -7.52
C PRO A 12 13.13 -2.40 -6.51
N VAL A 13 13.71 -3.35 -5.77
CA VAL A 13 12.96 -4.14 -4.78
C VAL A 13 12.63 -3.29 -3.54
N ALA A 14 13.55 -2.45 -3.07
CA ALA A 14 13.29 -1.51 -1.98
C ALA A 14 12.19 -0.51 -2.37
N TRP A 15 12.23 -0.01 -3.60
CA TRP A 15 11.18 0.87 -4.11
C TRP A 15 9.83 0.18 -4.18
N ALA A 16 9.77 -1.05 -4.71
CA ALA A 16 8.54 -1.84 -4.76
C ALA A 16 7.95 -2.05 -3.35
N TYR A 17 8.78 -2.40 -2.37
CA TYR A 17 8.35 -2.54 -0.98
C TYR A 17 7.83 -1.23 -0.38
N LEU A 18 8.48 -0.10 -0.67
CA LEU A 18 8.00 1.20 -0.23
C LEU A 18 6.62 1.53 -0.84
N MET A 19 6.41 1.25 -2.12
CA MET A 19 5.12 1.46 -2.78
C MET A 19 4.01 0.59 -2.15
N VAL A 20 4.30 -0.69 -1.91
CA VAL A 20 3.36 -1.62 -1.26
C VAL A 20 3.08 -1.20 0.20
N LEU A 21 4.08 -0.70 0.91
CA LEU A 21 3.91 -0.18 2.27
C LEU A 21 2.95 1.02 2.30
N LEU A 22 3.14 1.98 1.39
CA LEU A 22 2.27 3.14 1.29
C LEU A 22 0.85 2.75 0.85
N HIS A 23 0.73 1.80 -0.09
CA HIS A 23 -0.55 1.24 -0.51
C HIS A 23 -1.34 0.68 0.67
N GLU A 24 -0.71 -0.17 1.49
CA GLU A 24 -1.38 -0.78 2.62
C GLU A 24 -1.70 0.22 3.73
N LEU A 25 -0.82 1.22 3.93
CA LEU A 25 -1.07 2.30 4.87
C LEU A 25 -2.28 3.16 4.46
N ALA A 26 -2.56 3.29 3.16
CA ALA A 26 -3.75 3.98 2.67
C ALA A 26 -5.03 3.26 3.05
N HIS A 27 -5.05 1.92 2.92
CA HIS A 27 -6.17 1.09 3.38
C HIS A 27 -6.42 1.29 4.87
N ILE A 28 -5.36 1.25 5.68
CA ILE A 28 -5.44 1.47 7.13
C ILE A 28 -5.93 2.88 7.46
N ALA A 29 -5.40 3.91 6.80
CA ALA A 29 -5.78 5.30 7.04
C ALA A 29 -7.27 5.54 6.76
N VAL A 30 -7.77 5.05 5.62
CA VAL A 30 -9.20 5.17 5.27
C VAL A 30 -10.06 4.30 6.18
N ALA A 31 -9.59 3.11 6.58
CA ALA A 31 -10.27 2.29 7.57
C ALA A 31 -10.46 3.02 8.90
N TYR A 32 -9.43 3.70 9.41
CA TYR A 32 -9.54 4.52 10.62
C TYR A 32 -10.57 5.64 10.50
N VAL A 33 -10.62 6.33 9.35
CA VAL A 33 -11.61 7.38 9.07
C VAL A 33 -13.04 6.79 9.01
N CYS A 34 -13.19 5.58 8.47
CA CYS A 34 -14.45 4.85 8.45
C CYS A 34 -14.83 4.19 9.79
N GLY A 35 -14.02 4.36 10.84
CA GLY A 35 -14.25 3.79 12.17
C GLY A 35 -13.95 2.29 12.27
N VAL A 36 -13.21 1.73 11.31
CA VAL A 36 -12.78 0.33 11.27
C VAL A 36 -11.36 0.23 11.82
N LYS A 37 -11.15 -0.68 12.79
CA LYS A 37 -9.83 -0.90 13.39
C LYS A 37 -9.03 -1.93 12.57
N ALA A 38 -7.75 -1.63 12.37
CA ALA A 38 -6.76 -2.63 11.94
C ALA A 38 -6.32 -3.47 13.14
N GLU A 39 -6.42 -4.78 13.03
CA GLU A 39 -6.07 -5.75 14.08
C GLU A 39 -4.62 -6.16 14.01
N ARG A 40 -4.12 -6.42 12.80
CA ARG A 40 -2.74 -6.84 12.57
C ARG A 40 -2.18 -6.21 11.32
N PHE A 41 -0.86 -6.03 11.34
CA PHE A 41 -0.08 -5.57 10.23
C PHE A 41 1.09 -6.52 10.06
N GLU A 42 1.12 -7.24 8.95
CA GLU A 42 2.10 -8.29 8.69
C GLU A 42 2.90 -7.98 7.43
N VAL A 43 4.22 -7.97 7.57
CA VAL A 43 5.15 -7.80 6.44
C VAL A 43 5.61 -9.20 6.02
N LEU A 44 5.23 -9.59 4.82
CA LEU A 44 5.50 -10.91 4.23
C LEU A 44 6.61 -10.79 3.17
N PRO A 45 7.28 -11.91 2.81
CA PRO A 45 8.33 -11.91 1.79
C PRO A 45 7.87 -11.39 0.41
N PHE A 46 6.57 -11.47 0.13
CA PHE A 46 5.95 -11.11 -1.14
C PHE A 46 4.96 -9.95 -1.04
N GLY A 47 4.94 -9.21 0.07
CA GLY A 47 4.01 -8.09 0.22
C GLY A 47 3.76 -7.71 1.67
N ILE A 48 2.75 -6.88 1.88
CA ILE A 48 2.34 -6.41 3.20
C ILE A 48 0.83 -6.55 3.25
N THR A 49 0.33 -7.08 4.37
CA THR A 49 -1.11 -7.31 4.56
C THR A 49 -1.54 -6.71 5.89
N ALA A 50 -2.58 -5.88 5.85
CA ALA A 50 -3.28 -5.40 7.02
C ALA A 50 -4.58 -6.19 7.22
N HIS A 51 -4.72 -6.76 8.41
CA HIS A 51 -5.94 -7.43 8.81
C HIS A 51 -6.88 -6.40 9.43
N LEU A 52 -7.99 -6.13 8.77
CA LEU A 52 -9.08 -5.31 9.29
C LEU A 52 -10.05 -6.17 10.09
N SER A 53 -10.60 -5.62 11.16
CA SER A 53 -11.61 -6.32 11.96
C SER A 53 -12.90 -6.49 11.16
N GLY A 54 -13.07 -7.65 10.51
CA GLY A 54 -14.20 -7.94 9.62
C GLY A 54 -15.57 -7.86 10.30
N ALA A 55 -15.63 -8.00 11.62
CA ALA A 55 -16.85 -7.84 12.40
C ALA A 55 -17.39 -6.39 12.44
N TYR A 56 -16.57 -5.39 12.06
CA TYR A 56 -16.91 -3.97 12.21
C TYR A 56 -17.34 -3.26 10.91
N ILE A 57 -17.21 -3.87 9.74
CA ILE A 57 -17.61 -3.23 8.47
C ILE A 57 -19.12 -3.36 8.27
N LYS A 58 -19.89 -2.48 8.91
CA LYS A 58 -21.36 -2.50 8.88
C LYS A 58 -21.98 -2.06 7.54
N LYS A 59 -21.22 -1.39 6.68
CA LYS A 59 -21.72 -0.78 5.44
C LYS A 59 -20.83 -1.18 4.25
N PRO A 60 -21.40 -1.75 3.16
CA PRO A 60 -20.65 -2.12 1.96
C PRO A 60 -19.90 -0.93 1.32
N ILE A 61 -20.45 0.28 1.44
CA ILE A 61 -19.80 1.49 0.90
C ILE A 61 -18.47 1.80 1.61
N HIS A 62 -18.34 1.49 2.91
CA HIS A 62 -17.07 1.67 3.62
C HIS A 62 -16.06 0.64 3.14
N GLU A 63 -16.49 -0.60 2.88
CA GLU A 63 -15.63 -1.66 2.33
C GLU A 63 -15.06 -1.27 0.97
N ILE A 64 -15.91 -0.78 0.05
CA ILE A 64 -15.50 -0.32 -1.27
C ILE A 64 -14.54 0.87 -1.16
N THR A 65 -14.84 1.82 -0.27
CA THR A 65 -14.01 3.01 -0.08
C THR A 65 -12.63 2.64 0.46
N ILE A 66 -12.57 1.73 1.45
CA ILE A 66 -11.33 1.22 2.00
C ILE A 66 -10.57 0.46 0.91
N ALA A 67 -11.21 -0.48 0.20
CA ALA A 67 -10.59 -1.27 -0.86
C ALA A 67 -10.10 -0.44 -2.06
N ALA A 68 -10.70 0.72 -2.32
CA ALA A 68 -10.24 1.64 -3.37
C ALA A 68 -9.05 2.53 -2.93
N ALA A 69 -8.87 2.75 -1.62
CA ALA A 69 -7.87 3.68 -1.09
C ALA A 69 -6.43 3.34 -1.49
N GLY A 70 -6.03 2.08 -1.34
CA GLY A 70 -4.70 1.59 -1.72
C GLY A 70 -4.42 1.76 -3.22
N PRO A 71 -5.26 1.24 -4.13
CA PRO A 71 -5.09 1.41 -5.57
C PRO A 71 -5.03 2.88 -6.01
N ILE A 72 -5.88 3.75 -5.46
CA ILE A 72 -5.89 5.18 -5.80
C ILE A 72 -4.59 5.85 -5.38
N LEU A 73 -4.11 5.63 -4.15
CA LEU A 73 -2.84 6.20 -3.70
C LEU A 73 -1.68 5.69 -4.56
N ALA A 74 -1.63 4.40 -4.84
CA ALA A 74 -0.58 3.80 -5.66
C ALA A 74 -0.57 4.39 -7.08
N ALA A 75 -1.74 4.57 -7.71
CA ALA A 75 -1.87 5.18 -9.03
C ALA A 75 -1.42 6.65 -9.03
N CYS A 76 -1.85 7.46 -8.05
CA CYS A 76 -1.43 8.85 -7.91
C CYS A 76 0.08 8.99 -7.72
N LEU A 77 0.67 8.12 -6.89
CA LEU A 77 2.12 8.12 -6.65
C LEU A 77 2.90 7.72 -7.90
N HIS A 78 2.46 6.67 -8.60
CA HIS A 78 3.06 6.26 -9.86
C HIS A 78 3.01 7.37 -10.91
N LEU A 79 1.86 8.01 -11.08
CA LEU A 79 1.69 9.12 -12.03
C LEU A 79 2.65 10.27 -11.70
N ARG A 80 2.82 10.59 -10.41
CA ARG A 80 3.75 11.63 -9.98
C ARG A 80 5.21 11.27 -10.25
N VAL A 81 5.60 10.02 -9.99
CA VAL A 81 6.96 9.53 -10.28
C VAL A 81 7.25 9.63 -11.78
N ILE A 82 6.33 9.18 -12.62
CA ILE A 82 6.46 9.28 -14.08
C ILE A 82 6.59 10.74 -14.52
N SER A 83 5.72 11.62 -14.00
CA SER A 83 5.76 13.06 -14.32
C SER A 83 7.09 13.71 -13.94
N ILE A 84 7.70 13.32 -12.82
CA ILE A 84 9.01 13.84 -12.39
C ILE A 84 10.10 13.31 -13.30
N THR A 85 10.10 12.01 -13.62
CA THR A 85 11.09 11.42 -14.53
C THR A 85 11.07 12.11 -15.90
N LEU A 86 9.88 12.33 -16.47
CA LEU A 86 9.72 13.04 -17.75
C LEU A 86 10.17 14.51 -17.71
N ALA A 87 10.16 15.15 -16.54
CA ALA A 87 10.58 16.54 -16.38
C ALA A 87 12.11 16.70 -16.22
N VAL A 88 12.84 15.60 -15.96
CA VAL A 88 14.28 15.60 -15.68
C VAL A 88 15.11 14.97 -16.83
N THR A 89 14.44 14.38 -17.83
CA THR A 89 15.02 13.92 -19.11
C THR A 89 14.80 14.93 -20.22
#